data_AF-A0A969WEH9-F1
#
_entry.id   AF-A0A969WEH9-F1
#
_cell.length_a   1.000
_cell.length_b   1.000
_cell.length_c   1.000
_cell.angle_alpha   90.00
_cell.angle_beta   90.00
_cell.angle_gamma   90.00
#
_symmetry.space_group_name_H-M   'P 1'
#
loop_
_entity.id
_entity.type
_entity.pdbx_description
1 polymer ?
#
loop_
_entity_poly.entity_id
_entity_poly.type
_entity_poly.pdbx_seq_one_letter_code
_entity_poly.pdbx_strand_id
1 'polypeptide(L)' 'MTKRQLGILFILVGTGAALASFALDLLGGGQFGGIGPAQQKALLAAGFIVLVGVTLLPLGGKPA' A
#
# COMPACT_ATOMS: atom_id res chain seq x y z
N MET A 1 5.49 9.37 -17.63
CA MET A 1 5.48 9.18 -16.17
C MET A 1 6.90 9.28 -15.65
N THR A 2 7.17 10.16 -14.68
CA THR A 2 8.48 10.24 -14.02
C THR A 2 8.59 9.21 -12.91
N LYS A 3 9.81 8.81 -12.51
CA LYS A 3 10.02 7.92 -11.34
C LYS A 3 9.40 8.49 -10.07
N ARG A 4 9.40 9.81 -9.90
CA ARG A 4 8.67 10.49 -8.81
C ARG A 4 7.15 10.28 -8.89
N GLN A 5 6.54 10.44 -10.07
CA GLN A 5 5.10 10.20 -10.23
C GLN A 5 4.74 8.73 -9.97
N LEU A 6 5.57 7.80 -10.47
CA LEU A 6 5.41 6.38 -10.20
C LEU A 6 5.54 6.07 -8.70
N GLY A 7 6.52 6.69 -8.02
CA GLY A 7 6.72 6.55 -6.58
C GLY A 7 5.51 7.02 -5.77
N ILE A 8 4.96 8.19 -6.12
CA ILE A 8 3.73 8.71 -5.50
C ILE A 8 2.57 7.75 -5.74
N LEU A 9 2.41 7.23 -6.95
CA LEU A 9 1.35 6.27 -7.27
C LEU A 9 1.46 5.01 -6.39
N PHE A 10 2.67 4.47 -6.22
CA PHE A 10 2.90 3.29 -5.39
C PHE A 10 2.59 3.57 -3.92
N ILE A 11 3.01 4.73 -3.40
CA ILE A 11 2.67 5.15 -2.03
C ILE A 11 1.16 5.25 -1.85
N LEU A 12 0.44 5.88 -2.80
CA LEU A 12 -1.01 6.02 -2.75
C LEU A 12 -1.72 4.67 -2.80
N VAL A 13 -1.32 3.78 -3.71
CA VAL A 13 -1.92 2.44 -3.84
C VAL A 13 -1.64 1.60 -2.60
N GLY A 14 -0.41 1.56 -2.10
CA GLY A 14 -0.05 0.78 -0.92
C GLY A 14 -0.75 1.30 0.34
N THR A 15 -0.73 2.61 0.58
CA THR A 15 -1.43 3.22 1.74
C THR A 15 -2.94 3.05 1.61
N GLY A 16 -3.50 3.26 0.42
CA GLY A 16 -4.92 3.07 0.14
C GLY A 16 -5.37 1.62 0.36
N ALA A 17 -4.58 0.63 -0.08
CA ALA A 17 -4.86 -0.78 0.15
C ALA A 17 -4.85 -1.14 1.65
N ALA A 18 -3.89 -0.60 2.42
CA ALA A 18 -3.86 -0.79 3.86
C ALA A 18 -5.10 -0.19 4.55
N LEU A 19 -5.45 1.06 4.21
CA LEU A 19 -6.64 1.73 4.74
C LEU A 19 -7.94 1.00 4.37
N ALA A 20 -8.07 0.57 3.11
CA ALA A 20 -9.21 -0.19 2.64
C ALA A 20 -9.35 -1.51 3.40
N SER A 21 -8.23 -2.19 3.69
CA SER A 21 -8.25 -3.42 4.46
C SER A 21 -8.82 -3.22 5.87
N PHE A 22 -8.43 -2.15 6.57
CA PHE A 22 -9.01 -1.83 7.88
C PHE A 22 -10.47 -1.36 7.78
N ALA A 23 -10.82 -0.65 6.70
CA ALA A 23 -12.20 -0.24 6.47
C ALA A 23 -13.15 -1.44 6.30
N LEU A 24 -12.69 -2.53 5.67
CA LEU A 24 -13.47 -3.77 5.56
C LEU A 24 -13.71 -4.43 6.92
N ASP A 25 -12.77 -4.33 7.85
CA ASP A 25 -12.95 -4.83 9.22
C ASP A 25 -14.03 -4.05 9.97
N LEU A 26 -14.05 -2.72 9.81
CA LEU A 26 -15.08 -1.85 10.41
C LEU A 26 -16.49 -2.16 9.88
N LEU A 27 -16.59 -2.61 8.63
CA LEU A 27 -17.85 -3.01 8.00
C LEU A 27 -18.27 -4.45 8.38
N GLY A 28 -17.52 -5.13 9.26
CA GLY A 28 -17.82 -6.50 9.68
C GLY A 28 -17.45 -7.57 8.65
N GLY A 29 -16.57 -7.25 7.69
CA GLY A 29 -16.10 -8.20 6.67
C GLY A 29 -15.11 -9.26 7.20
N GLY A 30 -14.61 -9.10 8.43
CA GLY A 30 -13.64 -10.00 9.05
C GLY A 30 -14.29 -11.11 9.86
N GLN A 31 -13.91 -12.37 9.60
CA GLN A 31 -14.25 -13.51 10.45
C GLN A 31 -13.38 -13.59 11.71
N PHE A 32 -12.28 -12.84 11.75
CA PHE A 32 -11.32 -12.82 12.84
C PHE A 32 -11.55 -11.58 13.70
N GLY A 33 -11.45 -11.69 15.03
CA GLY A 33 -11.57 -10.58 15.98
C GLY A 33 -10.35 -9.64 16.01
N GLY A 34 -9.74 -9.39 14.85
CA GLY A 34 -8.49 -8.66 14.68
C GLY A 34 -7.88 -8.91 13.30
N ILE A 35 -6.58 -8.66 13.16
CA ILE A 35 -5.88 -8.83 11.88
C ILE A 35 -5.82 -10.31 11.48
N GLY A 36 -6.61 -10.70 10.49
CA GLY A 36 -6.64 -12.07 9.96
C GLY A 36 -5.37 -12.45 9.15
N PRO A 37 -5.10 -13.74 8.91
CA PRO A 37 -3.92 -14.17 8.14
C PRO A 37 -3.86 -13.59 6.71
N ALA A 38 -5.02 -13.42 6.08
CA ALA A 38 -5.11 -12.79 4.76
C ALA A 38 -4.79 -11.30 4.82
N GLN A 39 -5.32 -10.59 5.82
CA GLN A 39 -5.04 -9.18 6.06
C GLN A 39 -3.56 -8.95 6.37
N GLN A 40 -2.93 -9.80 7.17
CA GLN A 40 -1.49 -9.70 7.45
C GLN A 40 -0.66 -9.75 6.17
N LYS A 41 -0.98 -10.66 5.24
CA LYS A 41 -0.31 -10.75 3.93
C LYS A 41 -0.60 -9.51 3.07
N ALA A 42 -1.84 -9.02 3.08
CA ALA A 42 -2.21 -7.81 2.36
C ALA A 42 -1.47 -6.57 2.90
N LEU A 43 -1.34 -6.43 4.21
CA LEU A 43 -0.59 -5.35 4.87
C LEU A 43 0.91 -5.44 4.59
N LEU A 44 1.48 -6.65 4.56
CA LEU A 44 2.87 -6.85 4.16
C LEU A 44 3.11 -6.44 2.69
N ALA A 45 2.23 -6.86 1.78
CA ALA A 45 2.30 -6.48 0.38
C ALA A 45 2.12 -4.96 0.19
N ALA A 46 1.15 -4.36 0.87
CA ALA A 46 0.92 -2.92 0.87
C ALA A 46 2.15 -2.16 1.37
N GLY A 47 2.75 -2.60 2.48
CA GLY A 47 3.98 -2.04 3.03
C GLY A 47 5.14 -2.14 2.03
N PHE A 48 5.32 -3.28 1.36
CA PHE A 48 6.33 -3.44 0.32
C PHE A 48 6.12 -2.47 -0.85
N ILE A 49 4.88 -2.32 -1.32
CA ILE A 49 4.54 -1.37 -2.39
C ILE A 49 4.89 0.07 -1.96
N VAL A 50 4.55 0.47 -0.72
CA VAL A 50 4.91 1.79 -0.19
C VAL A 50 6.43 1.96 -0.14
N LEU A 51 7.17 0.97 0.34
CA LEU A 51 8.64 1.02 0.39
C LEU A 51 9.25 1.22 -1.00
N VAL A 52 8.77 0.48 -2.01
CA VAL A 52 9.19 0.69 -3.40
C VAL A 52 8.84 2.11 -3.85
N GLY A 53 7.64 2.60 -3.54
CA GLY A 53 7.26 3.98 -3.88
C GLY A 53 8.18 5.04 -3.27
N VAL A 54 8.55 4.86 -1.99
CA VAL A 54 9.48 5.75 -1.27
C VAL A 54 10.87 5.72 -1.90
N THR A 55 11.40 4.56 -2.31
CA THR A 55 12.72 4.48 -2.95
C THR A 55 12.75 5.14 -4.34
N LEU A 56 11.59 5.28 -5.00
CA LEU A 56 11.47 5.97 -6.29
C LEU A 56 11.43 7.50 -6.18
N LEU A 57 11.03 8.07 -5.03
CA LEU A 57 10.96 9.52 -4.82
C LEU A 57 12.30 10.26 -5.07
N PRO A 58 13.46 9.80 -4.52
CA PRO A 58 14.74 10.46 -4.75
C PRO A 58 15.27 10.27 -6.19
N LEU A 59 14.78 9.27 -6.94
CA LEU A 59 15.21 9.03 -8.33
C LEU A 59 14.69 10.10 -9.31
N GLY A 60 13.71 10.90 -8.88
CA GLY A 60 13.38 12.19 -9.48
C GLY A 60 12.68 12.13 -10.85
N GLY A 61 12.96 13.15 -11.67
CA GLY A 61 12.27 13.42 -12.94
C GLY A 61 12.67 12.54 -14.13
N LYS A 62 13.55 11.56 -13.93
CA LYS A 62 13.91 10.60 -14.98
C LYS A 62 12.65 9.82 -15.38
N PRO A 63 12.43 9.55 -16.68
CA PRO A 63 11.34 8.69 -17.10
C PRO A 63 11.44 7.35 -16.38
N ALA A 64 10.27 6.83 -15.99
CA ALA A 64 10.12 5.52 -15.36
C ALA A 64 10.60 4.42 -16.31
#